data_AF-A0A9X4NND7-F1
#
_entry.id   AF-A0A9X4NND7-F1
#
_cell.length_a   1.000
_cell.length_b   1.000
_cell.length_c   1.000
_cell.angle_alpha   90.00
_cell.angle_beta   90.00
_cell.angle_gamma   90.00
#
_symmetry.space_group_name_H-M   'P 1'
#
loop_
_entity.id
_entity.type
_entity.pdbx_description
1 polymer ?
#
loop_
_entity_poly.entity_id
_entity_poly.type
_entity_poly.pdbx_seq_one_letter_code
_entity_poly.pdbx_strand_id
1 'polypeptide(L)'
;MTVIVAGKLIQKSESLSELARQTLTYIDGGPQWLAWALPNPMVCYEVADETTLLAEVQQGLHASPMALLPGLGLWVSPVKLMSLGSANLRTLGQAETGDTSAAVVQQTQRIMADHHLVDAQQLRSASEFLQDLGVAEASVFQALDFNDRVALHALAAAAMGQDGDNPAQLRQEAAAFGVQQARTVPEFCDYYQVYLAHSKKMNALGGTAATRGQLCSQAVQTLLPLAFGAMECPQLPDRLPSPAEVEQCLRNWLARGHTLGFSRLSQAVLQMVTQTIFSNETGADARRLFDLYLSTAQAFLGGNRLKESRLGQDGASLTFTLQNDTQQAVLHVSADRLLSLRKFGSWAAPDAASGLPSSPSTSTPE
;
A
#
# COMPACT_ATOMS: atom_id res chain seq x y z
N MET A 1 -30.82 -8.26 22.02
CA MET A 1 -30.63 -7.08 21.18
C MET A 1 -30.41 -7.71 19.87
N THR A 2 -31.26 -7.35 18.93
CA THR A 2 -31.45 -8.17 17.75
C THR A 2 -30.26 -7.88 16.85
N VAL A 3 -29.32 -8.82 16.76
CA VAL A 3 -28.20 -8.72 15.84
C VAL A 3 -28.67 -9.32 14.52
N ILE A 4 -28.80 -8.49 13.50
CA ILE A 4 -29.22 -8.85 12.15
C ILE A 4 -28.03 -8.63 11.23
N VAL A 5 -27.58 -9.70 10.58
CA VAL A 5 -26.46 -9.66 9.64
C VAL A 5 -26.95 -10.15 8.29
N ALA A 6 -26.82 -9.33 7.25
CA ALA A 6 -27.34 -9.64 5.91
C ALA A 6 -28.82 -10.08 5.94
N GLY A 7 -29.64 -9.39 6.76
CA GLY A 7 -31.06 -9.71 6.95
C GLY A 7 -31.36 -10.98 7.77
N LYS A 8 -30.34 -11.66 8.31
CA LYS A 8 -30.51 -12.87 9.13
C LYS A 8 -30.37 -12.55 10.60
N LEU A 9 -31.34 -12.98 11.39
CA LEU A 9 -31.29 -12.92 12.84
C LEU A 9 -30.21 -13.86 13.41
N ILE A 10 -29.24 -13.29 14.13
CA ILE A 10 -28.22 -14.02 14.86
C ILE A 10 -28.75 -14.29 16.28
N GLN A 11 -28.99 -15.56 16.59
CA GLN A 11 -29.55 -15.99 17.89
C GLN A 11 -28.51 -16.58 18.83
N LYS A 12 -27.40 -17.08 18.28
CA LYS A 12 -26.29 -17.69 19.00
C LYS A 12 -24.99 -17.45 18.24
N SER A 13 -23.84 -17.57 18.89
CA SER A 13 -22.53 -17.39 18.27
C SER A 13 -22.34 -18.27 17.03
N GLU A 14 -22.84 -19.50 17.06
CA GLU A 14 -22.69 -20.47 15.98
C GLU A 14 -23.46 -20.10 14.72
N SER A 15 -24.36 -19.10 14.79
CA SER A 15 -25.04 -18.54 13.64
C SER A 15 -24.13 -17.67 12.76
N LEU A 16 -23.01 -17.17 13.31
CA LEU A 16 -21.97 -16.51 12.53
C LEU A 16 -21.09 -17.56 11.82
N SER A 17 -20.39 -17.19 10.74
CA SER A 17 -19.40 -18.07 10.11
C SER A 17 -18.23 -18.40 11.05
N GLU A 18 -17.52 -19.52 10.80
CA GLU A 18 -16.32 -19.87 11.58
C GLU A 18 -15.28 -18.74 11.53
N LEU A 19 -15.10 -18.15 10.36
CA LEU A 19 -14.18 -17.05 10.11
C LEU A 19 -14.53 -15.80 10.93
N ALA A 20 -15.82 -15.45 10.97
CA ALA A 20 -16.30 -14.33 11.77
C ALA A 20 -16.14 -14.58 13.27
N ARG A 21 -16.45 -15.79 13.75
CA ARG A 21 -16.23 -16.15 15.15
C ARG A 21 -14.75 -16.08 15.53
N GLN A 22 -13.86 -16.61 14.70
CA GLN A 22 -12.41 -16.52 14.94
C GLN A 22 -11.93 -15.07 14.95
N THR A 23 -12.38 -14.26 14.00
CA THR A 23 -12.03 -12.84 13.97
C THR A 23 -12.54 -12.10 15.19
N LEU A 24 -13.76 -12.40 15.65
CA LEU A 24 -14.33 -11.82 16.85
C LEU A 24 -13.48 -12.12 18.09
N THR A 25 -12.82 -13.28 18.18
CA THR A 25 -11.92 -13.59 19.30
C THR A 25 -10.64 -12.76 19.34
N TYR A 26 -10.26 -12.13 18.22
CA TYR A 26 -9.13 -11.19 18.17
C TYR A 26 -9.50 -9.75 18.54
N ILE A 27 -10.80 -9.45 18.66
CA ILE A 27 -11.27 -8.18 19.18
C ILE A 27 -11.33 -8.31 20.69
N ASP A 28 -10.55 -7.50 21.42
CA ASP A 28 -10.64 -7.46 22.88
C ASP A 28 -12.06 -7.08 23.31
N GLY A 29 -12.70 -7.91 24.13
CA GLY A 29 -14.11 -7.76 24.49
C GLY A 29 -15.13 -8.21 23.42
N GLY A 30 -14.71 -8.67 22.23
CA GLY A 30 -15.59 -9.05 21.12
C GLY A 30 -16.58 -10.19 21.48
N PRO A 31 -16.12 -11.34 22.02
CA PRO A 31 -17.02 -12.40 22.45
C PRO A 31 -18.01 -11.98 23.54
N GLN A 32 -17.55 -11.14 24.48
CA GLN A 32 -18.37 -10.58 25.57
C GLN A 32 -19.44 -9.64 25.02
N TRP A 33 -19.08 -8.79 24.04
CA TRP A 33 -20.01 -7.92 23.35
C TRP A 33 -21.11 -8.72 22.67
N LEU A 34 -20.76 -9.79 21.94
CA LEU A 34 -21.76 -10.62 21.27
C LEU A 34 -22.68 -11.32 22.28
N ALA A 35 -22.11 -11.88 23.35
CA ALA A 35 -22.86 -12.52 24.42
C ALA A 35 -23.83 -11.56 25.13
N TRP A 36 -23.44 -10.29 25.28
CA TRP A 36 -24.31 -9.23 25.79
C TRP A 36 -25.37 -8.80 24.78
N ALA A 37 -25.00 -8.69 23.50
CA ALA A 37 -25.87 -8.19 22.45
C ALA A 37 -27.02 -9.16 22.18
N LEU A 38 -26.77 -10.47 22.08
CA LEU A 38 -27.79 -11.47 21.76
C LEU A 38 -29.07 -11.40 22.63
N PRO A 39 -29.01 -11.46 23.98
CA PRO A 39 -30.20 -11.59 24.83
C PRO A 39 -31.01 -10.30 25.06
N ASN A 40 -30.48 -9.09 24.81
CA ASN A 40 -31.06 -7.83 25.33
C ASN A 40 -32.10 -7.13 24.41
N PRO A 41 -33.41 -7.38 24.45
CA PRO A 41 -34.37 -7.06 23.36
C PRO A 41 -34.56 -5.56 22.99
N MET A 42 -33.92 -4.64 23.71
CA MET A 42 -34.17 -3.19 23.63
C MET A 42 -33.41 -2.44 22.52
N VAL A 43 -32.46 -3.08 21.84
CA VAL A 43 -31.63 -2.43 20.80
C VAL A 43 -31.47 -3.38 19.60
N CYS A 44 -31.45 -2.83 18.39
CA CYS A 44 -31.26 -3.58 17.14
C CYS A 44 -29.96 -3.14 16.46
N TYR A 45 -29.09 -4.10 16.14
CA TYR A 45 -27.93 -3.89 15.28
C TYR A 45 -28.20 -4.56 13.94
N GLU A 46 -28.32 -3.77 12.89
CA GLU A 46 -28.53 -4.28 11.53
C GLU A 46 -27.36 -3.85 10.65
N VAL A 47 -26.64 -4.84 10.13
CA VAL A 47 -25.44 -4.62 9.31
C VAL A 47 -25.50 -5.45 8.03
N ALA A 48 -24.86 -4.95 6.98
CA ALA A 48 -24.91 -5.56 5.65
C ALA A 48 -24.30 -6.96 5.61
N ASP A 49 -23.23 -7.20 6.36
CA ASP A 49 -22.50 -8.46 6.41
C ASP A 49 -21.67 -8.62 7.71
N GLU A 50 -21.07 -9.79 7.89
CA GLU A 50 -20.26 -10.12 9.07
C GLU A 50 -18.97 -9.29 9.15
N THR A 51 -18.43 -8.85 8.01
CA THR A 51 -17.24 -8.00 7.99
C THR A 51 -17.55 -6.62 8.58
N THR A 52 -18.70 -6.05 8.20
CA THR A 52 -19.23 -4.79 8.73
C THR A 52 -19.53 -4.93 10.22
N LEU A 53 -20.15 -6.05 10.64
CA LEU A 53 -20.37 -6.34 12.07
C LEU A 53 -19.07 -6.21 12.86
N LEU A 54 -18.02 -6.91 12.44
CA LEU A 54 -16.75 -6.97 13.18
C LEU A 54 -16.03 -5.62 13.20
N ALA A 55 -16.09 -4.87 12.10
CA ALA A 55 -15.58 -3.51 12.06
C ALA A 55 -16.30 -2.60 13.06
N GLU A 56 -17.64 -2.65 13.10
CA GLU A 56 -18.44 -1.86 14.04
C GLU A 56 -18.24 -2.27 15.50
N VAL A 57 -18.09 -3.57 15.78
CA VAL A 57 -17.79 -4.06 17.14
C VAL A 57 -16.46 -3.49 17.62
N GLN A 58 -15.41 -3.58 16.79
CA GLN A 58 -14.09 -3.05 17.12
C GLN A 58 -14.12 -1.53 17.30
N GLN A 59 -14.77 -0.81 16.38
CA GLN A 59 -14.93 0.64 16.48
C GLN A 59 -15.76 1.06 17.71
N GLY A 60 -16.81 0.33 18.04
CA GLY A 60 -17.71 0.64 19.15
C GLY A 60 -17.10 0.37 20.52
N LEU A 61 -16.30 -0.70 20.65
CA LEU A 61 -15.63 -1.05 21.90
C LEU A 61 -14.41 -0.16 22.18
N HIS A 62 -13.63 0.16 21.14
CA HIS A 62 -12.29 0.75 21.30
C HIS A 62 -12.10 2.12 20.65
N ALA A 63 -13.11 2.64 19.94
CA ALA A 63 -13.00 3.87 19.15
C ALA A 63 -11.83 3.86 18.14
N SER A 64 -11.43 2.67 17.69
CA SER A 64 -10.31 2.44 16.79
C SER A 64 -10.69 1.39 15.75
N PRO A 65 -10.34 1.55 14.46
CA PRO A 65 -10.60 0.54 13.44
C PRO A 65 -9.62 -0.65 13.50
N MET A 66 -8.59 -0.57 14.35
CA MET A 66 -7.51 -1.55 14.44
C MET A 66 -7.62 -2.36 15.74
N ALA A 67 -7.61 -3.69 15.61
CA ALA A 67 -7.41 -4.59 16.74
C ALA A 67 -5.90 -4.81 16.98
N LEU A 68 -5.51 -5.01 18.23
CA LEU A 68 -4.15 -5.39 18.61
C LEU A 68 -4.11 -6.87 18.98
N LEU A 69 -3.24 -7.62 18.33
CA LEU A 69 -2.84 -8.98 18.70
C LEU A 69 -1.50 -8.86 19.45
N PRO A 70 -1.51 -8.77 20.79
CA PRO A 70 -0.31 -8.45 21.57
C PRO A 70 0.81 -9.49 21.49
N GLY A 71 0.50 -10.79 21.43
CA GLY A 71 1.50 -11.86 21.33
C GLY A 71 2.32 -11.77 20.03
N LEU A 72 1.66 -11.38 18.94
CA LEU A 72 2.29 -11.11 17.65
C LEU A 72 2.81 -9.67 17.50
N GLY A 73 2.43 -8.76 18.38
CA GLY A 73 2.67 -7.31 18.21
C GLY A 73 2.03 -6.77 16.93
N LEU A 74 0.88 -7.30 16.50
CA LEU A 74 0.26 -6.98 15.22
C LEU A 74 -0.97 -6.08 15.42
N TRP A 75 -0.95 -4.89 14.84
CA TRP A 75 -2.16 -4.05 14.70
C TRP A 75 -2.85 -4.32 13.38
N VAL A 76 -4.06 -4.85 13.38
CA VAL A 76 -4.73 -5.24 12.14
C VAL A 76 -6.23 -5.01 12.24
N SER A 77 -6.82 -4.50 11.17
CA SER A 77 -8.27 -4.33 11.12
C SER A 77 -8.98 -5.68 11.12
N PRO A 78 -10.11 -5.85 11.84
CA PRO A 78 -10.95 -7.04 11.73
C PRO A 78 -11.38 -7.34 10.29
N VAL A 79 -11.53 -6.30 9.46
CA VAL A 79 -11.82 -6.47 8.02
C VAL A 79 -10.66 -7.18 7.31
N LYS A 80 -9.42 -6.81 7.62
CA LYS A 80 -8.24 -7.51 7.10
C LYS A 80 -8.19 -8.95 7.59
N LEU A 81 -8.46 -9.20 8.88
CA LEU A 81 -8.50 -10.56 9.44
C LEU A 81 -9.51 -11.46 8.71
N MET A 82 -10.70 -10.93 8.39
CA MET A 82 -11.70 -11.62 7.57
C MET A 82 -11.20 -11.98 6.16
N SER A 83 -10.21 -11.26 5.61
CA SER A 83 -9.63 -11.58 4.30
C SER A 83 -8.56 -12.69 4.33
N LEU A 84 -8.05 -13.06 5.52
CA LEU A 84 -6.95 -14.03 5.65
C LEU A 84 -7.42 -15.48 5.50
N GLY A 85 -8.70 -15.75 5.79
CA GLY A 85 -9.28 -17.10 5.82
C GLY A 85 -8.98 -17.88 7.11
N SER A 86 -9.84 -18.86 7.42
CA SER A 86 -9.85 -19.53 8.74
C SER A 86 -8.57 -20.31 9.05
N ALA A 87 -7.92 -20.88 8.03
CA ALA A 87 -6.67 -21.62 8.23
C ALA A 87 -5.55 -20.70 8.72
N ASN A 88 -5.40 -19.54 8.09
CA ASN A 88 -4.41 -18.55 8.49
C ASN A 88 -4.74 -17.97 9.87
N LEU A 89 -6.02 -17.63 10.12
CA LEU A 89 -6.43 -17.17 11.45
C LEU A 89 -6.14 -18.20 12.54
N ARG A 90 -6.29 -19.50 12.29
CA ARG A 90 -5.97 -20.52 13.28
C ARG A 90 -4.48 -20.55 13.62
N THR A 91 -3.61 -20.45 12.61
CA THR A 91 -2.16 -20.38 12.83
C THR A 91 -1.77 -19.10 13.57
N LEU A 92 -2.33 -17.95 13.19
CA LEU A 92 -2.10 -16.70 13.91
C LEU A 92 -2.56 -16.81 15.37
N GLY A 93 -3.66 -17.51 15.64
CA GLY A 93 -4.16 -17.74 16.99
C GLY A 93 -3.23 -18.59 17.84
N GLN A 94 -2.64 -19.64 17.26
CA GLN A 94 -1.63 -20.47 17.94
C GLN A 94 -0.43 -19.61 18.35
N ALA A 95 0.11 -18.84 17.42
CA ALA A 95 1.23 -17.94 17.69
C ALA A 95 0.87 -16.85 18.71
N GLU A 96 -0.33 -16.27 18.62
CA GLU A 96 -0.84 -15.26 19.55
C GLU A 96 -0.97 -15.79 20.98
N THR A 97 -1.33 -17.07 21.15
CA THR A 97 -1.35 -17.74 22.46
C THR A 97 0.02 -18.19 22.96
N GLY A 98 1.10 -17.95 22.19
CA GLY A 98 2.48 -18.26 22.57
C GLY A 98 3.02 -19.62 22.09
N ASP A 99 2.41 -20.26 21.09
CA ASP A 99 2.98 -21.45 20.47
C ASP A 99 4.23 -21.08 19.64
N THR A 100 5.41 -21.44 20.15
CA THR A 100 6.71 -21.18 19.52
C THR A 100 7.25 -22.38 18.76
N SER A 101 6.43 -23.37 18.41
CA SER A 101 6.87 -24.51 17.60
C SER A 101 7.36 -24.03 16.22
N ALA A 102 8.42 -24.66 15.72
CA ALA A 102 9.07 -24.23 14.48
C ALA A 102 8.10 -24.15 13.27
N ALA A 103 7.15 -25.07 13.20
CA ALA A 103 6.12 -25.07 12.16
C ALA A 103 5.18 -23.86 12.25
N VAL A 104 4.71 -23.51 13.46
CA VAL A 104 3.83 -22.34 13.67
C VAL A 104 4.58 -21.05 13.40
N VAL A 105 5.84 -20.93 13.84
CA VAL A 105 6.68 -19.76 13.58
C VAL A 105 6.89 -19.57 12.07
N GLN A 106 7.30 -20.63 11.36
CA GLN A 106 7.53 -20.55 9.91
C GLN A 106 6.25 -20.20 9.15
N GLN A 107 5.12 -20.81 9.51
CA GLN A 107 3.85 -20.53 8.85
C GLN A 107 3.34 -19.13 9.16
N THR A 108 3.53 -18.64 10.39
CA THR A 108 3.21 -17.25 10.77
C THR A 108 4.03 -16.26 9.96
N GLN A 109 5.35 -16.45 9.85
CA GLN A 109 6.22 -15.60 9.03
C GLN A 109 5.77 -15.58 7.56
N ARG A 110 5.38 -16.75 7.01
CA ARG A 110 4.84 -16.84 5.65
C ARG A 110 3.53 -16.07 5.51
N ILE A 111 2.59 -16.21 6.44
CA ILE A 111 1.32 -15.46 6.44
C ILE A 111 1.61 -13.95 6.48
N MET A 112 2.50 -13.51 7.36
CA MET A 112 2.89 -12.10 7.48
C MET A 112 3.47 -11.58 6.16
N ALA A 113 4.36 -12.33 5.51
CA ALA A 113 4.96 -11.96 4.23
C ALA A 113 3.94 -11.94 3.07
N ASP A 114 3.16 -13.01 2.90
CA ASP A 114 2.20 -13.15 1.81
C ASP A 114 1.14 -12.04 1.87
N HIS A 115 0.70 -11.68 3.09
CA HIS A 115 -0.31 -10.64 3.32
C HIS A 115 0.25 -9.24 3.58
N HIS A 116 1.58 -9.09 3.59
CA HIS A 116 2.29 -7.83 3.84
C HIS A 116 1.87 -7.18 5.17
N LEU A 117 1.76 -8.03 6.20
CA LEU A 117 1.48 -7.59 7.55
C LEU A 117 2.79 -7.13 8.20
N VAL A 118 2.71 -5.96 8.83
CA VAL A 118 3.83 -5.29 9.50
C VAL A 118 3.57 -5.32 10.99
N ASP A 119 4.51 -5.89 11.75
CA ASP A 119 4.43 -5.96 13.21
C ASP A 119 4.96 -4.68 13.89
N ALA A 120 4.85 -4.65 15.22
CA ALA A 120 5.27 -3.51 16.01
C ALA A 120 6.78 -3.22 15.98
N GLN A 121 7.61 -4.23 15.78
CA GLN A 121 9.05 -4.05 15.65
C GLN A 121 9.37 -3.37 14.32
N GLN A 122 8.74 -3.82 13.24
CA GLN A 122 8.88 -3.25 11.91
C GLN A 122 8.31 -1.82 11.83
N LEU A 123 7.19 -1.53 12.51
CA LEU A 123 6.65 -0.17 12.58
C LEU A 123 7.54 0.76 13.42
N ARG A 124 8.28 0.22 14.40
CA ARG A 124 9.25 1.00 15.19
C ARG A 124 10.49 1.35 14.38
N SER A 125 10.94 0.46 13.47
CA SER A 125 12.10 0.74 12.63
C SER A 125 11.90 1.93 11.68
N ALA A 126 10.65 2.32 11.40
CA ALA A 126 10.35 3.57 10.71
C ALA A 126 10.90 4.81 11.45
N SER A 127 10.84 4.81 12.79
CA SER A 127 11.37 5.92 13.61
C SER A 127 12.91 5.92 13.62
N GLU A 128 13.52 4.75 13.75
CA GLU A 128 14.98 4.58 13.66
C GLU A 128 15.51 5.03 12.29
N PHE A 129 14.82 4.66 11.21
CA PHE A 129 15.14 5.11 9.86
C PHE A 129 15.13 6.63 9.72
N LEU A 130 14.13 7.32 10.26
CA LEU A 130 14.08 8.78 10.24
C LEU A 130 15.19 9.44 11.09
N GLN A 131 15.60 8.79 12.18
CA GLN A 131 16.72 9.24 13.01
C GLN A 131 18.05 9.11 12.27
N ASP A 132 18.28 7.97 11.60
CA ASP A 132 19.48 7.74 10.76
C ASP A 132 19.59 8.74 9.62
N LEU A 133 18.45 9.15 9.05
CA LEU A 133 18.36 10.18 8.04
C LEU A 133 18.53 11.61 8.60
N GLY A 134 18.51 11.78 9.92
CA GLY A 134 18.65 13.08 10.59
C GLY A 134 17.41 13.99 10.47
N VAL A 135 16.23 13.43 10.19
CA VAL A 135 15.00 14.20 9.92
C VAL A 135 13.83 13.84 10.86
N ALA A 136 14.04 13.00 11.87
CA ALA A 136 12.99 12.55 12.79
C ALA A 136 12.19 13.70 13.44
N GLU A 137 12.83 14.84 13.71
CA GLU A 137 12.21 16.00 14.36
C GLU A 137 11.43 16.93 13.39
N ALA A 138 11.37 16.60 12.10
CA ALA A 138 10.66 17.44 11.13
C ALA A 138 9.15 17.46 11.42
N SER A 139 8.51 18.62 11.24
CA SER A 139 7.10 18.81 11.58
C SER A 139 6.14 17.86 10.86
N VAL A 140 6.49 17.41 9.65
CA VAL A 140 5.69 16.45 8.87
C VAL A 140 5.56 15.08 9.56
N PHE A 141 6.44 14.75 10.52
CA PHE A 141 6.42 13.49 11.27
C PHE A 141 5.86 13.61 12.69
N GLN A 142 5.34 14.77 13.09
CA GLN A 142 4.83 14.95 14.47
C GLN A 142 3.56 14.14 14.75
N ALA A 143 2.78 13.82 13.73
CA ALA A 143 1.49 13.13 13.84
C ALA A 143 1.42 11.89 12.94
N LEU A 144 2.40 10.98 13.07
CA LEU A 144 2.41 9.72 12.30
C LEU A 144 1.23 8.82 12.68
N ASP A 145 0.35 8.57 11.73
CA ASP A 145 -0.66 7.54 11.86
C ASP A 145 -0.08 6.13 11.56
N PHE A 146 -0.96 5.12 11.56
CA PHE A 146 -0.56 3.75 11.25
C PHE A 146 -0.05 3.58 9.81
N ASN A 147 -0.76 4.15 8.83
CA ASN A 147 -0.44 4.00 7.41
C ASN A 147 0.84 4.76 7.04
N ASP A 148 1.12 5.88 7.70
CA ASP A 148 2.37 6.62 7.59
C ASP A 148 3.57 5.77 8.03
N ARG A 149 3.45 5.05 9.16
CA ARG A 149 4.49 4.15 9.65
C ARG A 149 4.72 2.98 8.69
N VAL A 150 3.66 2.41 8.14
CA VAL A 150 3.75 1.37 7.10
C VAL A 150 4.46 1.92 5.86
N ALA A 151 4.13 3.13 5.41
CA ALA A 151 4.77 3.76 4.26
C ALA A 151 6.26 4.01 4.48
N LEU A 152 6.65 4.50 5.65
CA LEU A 152 8.05 4.71 6.04
C LEU A 152 8.82 3.39 6.17
N HIS A 153 8.21 2.37 6.76
CA HIS A 153 8.80 1.03 6.83
C HIS A 153 9.07 0.49 5.42
N ALA A 154 8.09 0.57 4.51
CA ALA A 154 8.24 0.14 3.13
C ALA A 154 9.33 0.94 2.39
N LEU A 155 9.44 2.25 2.66
CA LEU A 155 10.50 3.09 2.10
C LEU A 155 11.89 2.65 2.58
N ALA A 156 12.04 2.37 3.87
CA ALA A 156 13.29 1.88 4.45
C ALA A 156 13.69 0.52 3.87
N ALA A 157 12.72 -0.39 3.72
CA ALA A 157 12.94 -1.74 3.19
C ALA A 157 13.31 -1.78 1.71
N ALA A 158 12.95 -0.76 0.93
CA ALA A 158 13.29 -0.68 -0.50
C ALA A 158 14.80 -0.54 -0.79
N ALA A 159 15.64 -0.33 0.24
CA ALA A 159 17.10 -0.28 0.16
C ALA A 159 17.65 0.67 -0.94
N MET A 160 16.97 1.79 -1.18
CA MET A 160 17.34 2.76 -2.20
C MET A 160 18.48 3.68 -1.76
N GLY A 161 19.20 4.26 -2.73
CA GLY A 161 20.25 5.24 -2.46
C GLY A 161 21.55 4.62 -1.96
N GLN A 162 21.83 3.37 -2.36
CA GLN A 162 23.11 2.69 -2.10
C GLN A 162 24.18 3.03 -3.15
N ASP A 163 23.86 3.89 -4.11
CA ASP A 163 24.74 4.29 -5.20
C ASP A 163 25.68 5.44 -4.79
N GLY A 164 26.82 5.57 -5.49
CA GLY A 164 27.79 6.66 -5.31
C GLY A 164 28.83 6.42 -4.20
N ASP A 165 29.74 7.38 -4.03
CA ASP A 165 30.89 7.24 -3.14
C ASP A 165 30.53 7.36 -1.64
N ASN A 166 29.43 8.06 -1.33
CA ASN A 166 28.92 8.20 0.04
C ASN A 166 27.39 8.01 0.10
N PRO A 167 26.92 6.75 0.10
CA PRO A 167 25.50 6.44 0.13
C PRO A 167 24.74 6.98 1.34
N ALA A 168 25.39 7.04 2.52
CA ALA A 168 24.76 7.57 3.73
C ALA A 168 24.44 9.06 3.57
N GLN A 169 25.41 9.84 3.07
CA GLN A 169 25.21 11.26 2.81
C GLN A 169 24.15 11.50 1.73
N LEU A 170 24.16 10.73 0.65
CA LEU A 170 23.15 10.84 -0.41
C LEU A 170 21.72 10.65 0.12
N ARG A 171 21.52 9.67 1.02
CA ARG A 171 20.22 9.43 1.66
C ARG A 171 19.82 10.56 2.60
N GLN A 172 20.74 11.12 3.37
CA GLN A 172 20.48 12.29 4.22
C GLN A 172 20.10 13.53 3.40
N GLU A 173 20.78 13.76 2.28
CA GLU A 173 20.42 14.83 1.34
C GLU A 173 19.01 14.64 0.77
N ALA A 174 18.68 13.42 0.33
CA ALA A 174 17.35 13.08 -0.17
C ALA A 174 16.26 13.30 0.88
N ALA A 175 16.54 12.94 2.14
CA ALA A 175 15.63 13.16 3.26
C ALA A 175 15.43 14.65 3.56
N ALA A 176 16.51 15.43 3.60
CA ALA A 176 16.42 16.89 3.79
C ALA A 176 15.63 17.55 2.66
N PHE A 177 15.85 17.14 1.40
CA PHE A 177 15.05 17.60 0.26
C PHE A 177 13.58 17.22 0.41
N GLY A 178 13.28 15.96 0.76
CA GLY A 178 11.92 15.48 0.95
C GLY A 178 11.16 16.28 2.00
N VAL A 179 11.78 16.56 3.15
CA VAL A 179 11.18 17.37 4.23
C VAL A 179 10.85 18.80 3.80
N GLN A 180 11.71 19.42 2.98
CA GLN A 180 11.47 20.78 2.50
C GLN A 180 10.25 20.87 1.57
N GLN A 181 10.04 19.83 0.74
CA GLN A 181 8.97 19.82 -0.26
C GLN A 181 7.63 19.31 0.31
N ALA A 182 7.66 18.31 1.19
CA ALA A 182 6.48 17.59 1.62
C ALA A 182 5.59 18.36 2.61
N ARG A 183 4.31 18.04 2.60
CA ARG A 183 3.29 18.42 3.59
C ARG A 183 2.69 17.20 4.30
N THR A 184 2.90 16.00 3.76
CA THR A 184 2.47 14.72 4.33
C THR A 184 3.57 13.67 4.23
N VAL A 185 3.48 12.59 4.99
CA VAL A 185 4.47 11.49 4.95
C VAL A 185 4.51 10.79 3.57
N PRO A 186 3.39 10.51 2.88
CA PRO A 186 3.44 9.97 1.53
C PRO A 186 4.16 10.88 0.53
N GLU A 187 4.03 12.20 0.66
CA GLU A 187 4.79 13.15 -0.17
C GLU A 187 6.29 13.11 0.14
N PHE A 188 6.67 13.02 1.42
CA PHE A 188 8.07 12.83 1.81
C PHE A 188 8.67 11.58 1.15
N CYS A 189 7.95 10.44 1.21
CA CYS A 189 8.38 9.19 0.59
C CYS A 189 8.58 9.34 -0.93
N ASP A 190 7.70 10.09 -1.60
CA ASP A 190 7.81 10.32 -3.04
C ASP A 190 8.98 11.24 -3.38
N TYR A 191 9.14 12.37 -2.69
CA TYR A 191 10.22 13.33 -2.96
C TYR A 191 11.60 12.78 -2.61
N TYR A 192 11.70 11.96 -1.55
CA TYR A 192 12.91 11.20 -1.22
C TYR A 192 13.32 10.31 -2.40
N GLN A 193 12.37 9.56 -2.96
CA GLN A 193 12.61 8.70 -4.13
C GLN A 193 12.94 9.49 -5.40
N VAL A 194 12.26 10.62 -5.63
CA VAL A 194 12.54 11.52 -6.74
C VAL A 194 13.99 11.98 -6.68
N TYR A 195 14.46 12.44 -5.52
CA TYR A 195 15.83 12.93 -5.37
C TYR A 195 16.87 11.86 -5.73
N LEU A 196 16.71 10.65 -5.19
CA LEU A 196 17.62 9.53 -5.44
C LEU A 196 17.59 9.11 -6.92
N ALA A 197 16.40 8.91 -7.48
CA ALA A 197 16.23 8.44 -8.85
C ALA A 197 16.72 9.47 -9.88
N HIS A 198 16.41 10.76 -9.66
CA HIS A 198 16.81 11.83 -10.56
C HIS A 198 18.31 12.07 -10.51
N SER A 199 18.91 12.08 -9.32
CA SER A 199 20.38 12.20 -9.17
C SER A 199 21.13 11.10 -9.92
N LYS A 200 20.63 9.87 -9.86
CA LYS A 200 21.17 8.74 -10.61
C LYS A 200 20.98 8.92 -12.12
N LYS A 201 19.78 9.27 -12.57
CA LYS A 201 19.46 9.46 -13.99
C LYS A 201 20.31 10.56 -14.63
N MET A 202 20.57 11.65 -13.89
CA MET A 202 21.39 12.78 -14.35
C MET A 202 22.90 12.53 -14.25
N ASN A 203 23.34 11.32 -13.85
CA ASN A 203 24.75 11.01 -13.56
C ASN A 203 25.40 12.01 -12.56
N ALA A 204 24.61 12.54 -11.62
CA ALA A 204 25.03 13.60 -10.69
C ALA A 204 25.52 13.06 -9.34
N LEU A 205 25.73 11.74 -9.22
CA LEU A 205 26.16 11.08 -7.99
C LEU A 205 27.56 11.52 -7.54
N GLY A 206 28.48 11.78 -8.48
CA GLY A 206 29.80 12.36 -8.20
C GLY A 206 29.81 13.89 -8.04
N GLY A 207 28.64 14.55 -8.17
CA GLY A 207 28.51 16.00 -8.02
C GLY A 207 28.46 16.46 -6.57
N THR A 208 28.22 17.75 -6.37
CA THR A 208 27.95 18.31 -5.02
C THR A 208 26.48 18.14 -4.62
N ALA A 209 26.21 18.15 -3.32
CA ALA A 209 24.85 18.16 -2.77
C ALA A 209 24.01 19.33 -3.34
N ALA A 210 24.61 20.50 -3.47
CA ALA A 210 23.96 21.69 -4.03
C ALA A 210 23.53 21.47 -5.50
N THR A 211 24.41 20.87 -6.31
CA THR A 211 24.10 20.54 -7.71
C THR A 211 22.94 19.55 -7.80
N ARG A 212 22.96 18.46 -7.02
CA ARG A 212 21.87 17.47 -7.00
C ARG A 212 20.55 18.10 -6.54
N GLY A 213 20.59 18.88 -5.47
CA GLY A 213 19.43 19.62 -4.96
C GLY A 213 18.83 20.56 -6.00
N GLN A 214 19.66 21.35 -6.69
CA GLN A 214 19.18 22.26 -7.73
C GLN A 214 18.54 21.51 -8.90
N LEU A 215 19.16 20.44 -9.40
CA LEU A 215 18.60 19.62 -10.49
C LEU A 215 17.25 19.03 -10.09
N CYS A 216 17.13 18.49 -8.88
CA CYS A 216 15.88 17.92 -8.38
C CYS A 216 14.81 19.00 -8.20
N SER A 217 15.16 20.17 -7.65
CA SER A 217 14.23 21.31 -7.54
C SER A 217 13.72 21.76 -8.91
N GLN A 218 14.57 21.86 -9.92
CA GLN A 218 14.18 22.23 -11.28
C GLN A 218 13.22 21.19 -11.90
N ALA A 219 13.50 19.90 -11.70
CA ALA A 219 12.61 18.82 -12.15
C ALA A 219 11.23 18.92 -11.49
N VAL A 220 11.17 19.09 -10.17
CA VAL A 220 9.91 19.25 -9.42
C VAL A 220 9.15 20.49 -9.89
N GLN A 221 9.82 21.65 -10.00
CA GLN A 221 9.20 22.91 -10.45
C GLN A 221 8.63 22.80 -11.87
N THR A 222 9.26 22.01 -12.74
CA THR A 222 8.80 21.78 -14.11
C THR A 222 7.60 20.83 -14.16
N LEU A 223 7.65 19.73 -13.41
CA LEU A 223 6.63 18.67 -13.49
C LEU A 223 5.38 18.96 -12.65
N LEU A 224 5.50 19.64 -11.52
CA LEU A 224 4.39 19.85 -10.59
C LEU A 224 3.20 20.61 -11.22
N PRO A 225 3.41 21.70 -11.99
CA PRO A 225 2.31 22.37 -12.70
C PRO A 225 1.59 21.46 -13.70
N LEU A 226 2.33 20.54 -14.34
CA LEU A 226 1.77 19.59 -15.30
C LEU A 226 0.95 18.50 -14.61
N ALA A 227 1.38 18.09 -13.42
CA ALA A 227 0.71 17.05 -12.62
C ALA A 227 -0.71 17.41 -12.21
N PHE A 228 -1.09 18.70 -12.14
CA PHE A 228 -2.47 19.11 -11.86
C PHE A 228 -3.47 18.55 -12.88
N GLY A 229 -3.09 18.44 -14.15
CA GLY A 229 -3.93 17.83 -15.19
C GLY A 229 -4.06 16.30 -15.07
N ALA A 230 -3.42 15.70 -14.07
CA ALA A 230 -3.32 14.26 -13.86
C ALA A 230 -3.87 13.84 -12.48
N MET A 231 -4.72 14.66 -11.87
CA MET A 231 -5.27 14.42 -10.53
C MET A 231 -6.70 13.85 -10.54
N GLU A 232 -7.35 13.81 -11.71
CA GLU A 232 -8.72 13.31 -11.81
C GLU A 232 -8.79 11.81 -11.50
N CYS A 233 -9.62 11.46 -10.54
CA CYS A 233 -9.79 10.09 -10.04
C CYS A 233 -11.27 9.82 -9.75
N PRO A 234 -11.84 8.68 -10.18
CA PRO A 234 -13.21 8.34 -9.85
C PRO A 234 -13.36 7.96 -8.37
N GLN A 235 -14.47 8.41 -7.79
CA GLN A 235 -14.91 8.03 -6.46
C GLN A 235 -15.76 6.75 -6.54
N LEU A 236 -15.38 5.73 -5.77
CA LEU A 236 -16.15 4.49 -5.62
C LEU A 236 -17.21 4.63 -4.51
N PRO A 237 -18.22 3.73 -4.46
CA PRO A 237 -19.19 3.71 -3.37
C PRO A 237 -18.54 3.63 -1.99
N ASP A 238 -19.21 4.18 -0.98
CA ASP A 238 -18.72 4.20 0.40
C ASP A 238 -18.86 2.84 1.10
N ARG A 239 -18.13 1.86 0.57
CA ARG A 239 -17.94 0.50 1.10
C ARG A 239 -16.73 -0.13 0.42
N LEU A 240 -16.26 -1.26 0.93
CA LEU A 240 -15.20 -2.01 0.27
C LEU A 240 -15.68 -2.51 -1.12
N PRO A 241 -15.02 -2.09 -2.21
CA PRO A 241 -15.38 -2.52 -3.55
C PRO A 241 -14.80 -3.90 -3.83
N SER A 242 -15.57 -4.73 -4.53
CA SER A 242 -15.06 -5.96 -5.12
C SER A 242 -14.15 -5.67 -6.32
N PRO A 243 -13.24 -6.59 -6.70
CA PRO A 243 -12.41 -6.41 -7.90
C PRO A 243 -13.23 -6.13 -9.18
N ALA A 244 -14.40 -6.78 -9.32
CA ALA A 244 -15.29 -6.57 -10.47
C ALA A 244 -15.85 -5.13 -10.51
N GLU A 245 -16.19 -4.55 -9.36
CA GLU A 245 -16.70 -3.18 -9.27
C GLU A 245 -15.62 -2.15 -9.59
N VAL A 246 -14.39 -2.37 -9.12
CA VAL A 246 -13.24 -1.54 -9.47
C VAL A 246 -12.99 -1.59 -10.96
N GLU A 247 -13.01 -2.79 -11.55
CA GLU A 247 -12.79 -2.95 -12.99
C GLU A 247 -13.91 -2.30 -13.82
N GLN A 248 -15.16 -2.44 -13.40
CA GLN A 248 -16.29 -1.81 -14.05
C GLN A 248 -16.22 -0.29 -13.96
N CYS A 249 -15.88 0.25 -12.79
CA CYS A 249 -15.67 1.68 -12.58
C CYS A 249 -14.58 2.21 -13.51
N LEU A 250 -13.42 1.53 -13.56
CA LEU A 250 -12.31 1.89 -14.44
C LEU A 250 -12.74 1.89 -15.92
N ARG A 251 -13.39 0.84 -16.39
CA ARG A 251 -13.87 0.74 -17.78
C ARG A 251 -14.83 1.87 -18.13
N ASN A 252 -15.80 2.14 -17.24
CA ASN A 252 -16.77 3.21 -17.45
C ASN A 252 -16.12 4.59 -17.46
N TRP A 253 -15.12 4.81 -16.60
CA TRP A 253 -14.34 6.05 -16.54
C TRP A 253 -13.60 6.29 -17.85
N LEU A 254 -12.85 5.29 -18.32
CA LEU A 254 -12.08 5.36 -19.56
C LEU A 254 -12.98 5.46 -20.80
N ALA A 255 -14.11 4.75 -20.82
CA ALA A 255 -15.06 4.80 -21.94
C ALA A 255 -15.72 6.18 -22.11
N ARG A 256 -15.78 6.98 -21.04
CA ARG A 256 -16.22 8.39 -21.08
C ARG A 256 -15.13 9.36 -21.54
N GLY A 257 -13.93 8.86 -21.84
CA GLY A 257 -12.79 9.67 -22.26
C GLY A 257 -12.04 10.33 -21.11
N HIS A 258 -12.34 10.00 -19.85
CA HIS A 258 -11.58 10.49 -18.71
C HIS A 258 -10.26 9.74 -18.55
N THR A 259 -9.26 10.40 -17.97
CA THR A 259 -7.98 9.81 -17.62
C THR A 259 -8.00 9.37 -16.17
N LEU A 260 -7.46 8.19 -15.86
CA LEU A 260 -7.18 7.82 -14.48
C LEU A 260 -5.87 8.49 -14.04
N GLY A 261 -5.98 9.42 -13.10
CA GLY A 261 -4.88 10.19 -12.53
C GLY A 261 -4.27 9.57 -11.27
N PHE A 262 -3.52 10.41 -10.56
CA PHE A 262 -2.81 10.10 -9.33
C PHE A 262 -3.53 10.64 -8.11
N SER A 263 -3.32 9.98 -6.96
CA SER A 263 -3.87 10.45 -5.68
C SER A 263 -3.23 11.73 -5.16
N ARG A 264 -2.00 12.06 -5.60
CA ARG A 264 -1.24 13.24 -5.17
C ARG A 264 -0.23 13.70 -6.23
N LEU A 265 0.12 14.99 -6.21
CA LEU A 265 1.03 15.59 -7.20
C LEU A 265 2.44 15.00 -7.12
N SER A 266 2.97 14.77 -5.92
CA SER A 266 4.30 14.18 -5.70
C SER A 266 4.45 12.81 -6.36
N GLN A 267 3.37 12.02 -6.37
CA GLN A 267 3.33 10.70 -6.96
C GLN A 267 3.42 10.77 -8.49
N ALA A 268 2.73 11.72 -9.11
CA ALA A 268 2.83 11.96 -10.54
C ALA A 268 4.26 12.35 -10.95
N VAL A 269 4.90 13.24 -10.17
CA VAL A 269 6.31 13.63 -10.36
C VAL A 269 7.22 12.41 -10.21
N LEU A 270 7.01 11.59 -9.18
CA LEU A 270 7.76 10.35 -8.97
C LEU A 270 7.66 9.40 -10.17
N GLN A 271 6.46 9.20 -10.70
CA GLN A 271 6.27 8.33 -11.87
C GLN A 271 6.97 8.89 -13.11
N MET A 272 6.88 10.19 -13.36
CA MET A 272 7.61 10.82 -14.46
C MET A 272 9.12 10.61 -14.32
N VAL A 273 9.67 10.82 -13.12
CA VAL A 273 11.10 10.65 -12.87
C VAL A 273 11.54 9.19 -12.93
N THR A 274 10.73 8.24 -12.50
CA THR A 274 11.17 6.83 -12.40
C THR A 274 10.77 5.95 -13.57
N GLN A 275 9.72 6.30 -14.31
CA GLN A 275 9.11 5.44 -15.34
C GLN A 275 9.21 6.02 -16.76
N THR A 276 9.84 7.18 -16.92
CA THR A 276 10.02 7.82 -18.23
C THR A 276 11.48 8.21 -18.47
N ILE A 277 11.75 8.69 -19.68
CA ILE A 277 13.06 9.24 -20.05
C ILE A 277 13.27 10.69 -19.56
N PHE A 278 12.28 11.30 -18.90
CA PHE A 278 12.39 12.68 -18.40
C PHE A 278 13.66 12.88 -17.58
N SER A 279 14.40 13.92 -17.95
CA SER A 279 15.68 14.31 -17.37
C SER A 279 15.64 15.79 -16.99
N ASN A 280 15.67 16.69 -17.97
CA ASN A 280 15.71 18.14 -17.78
C ASN A 280 14.87 18.91 -18.81
N GLU A 281 13.96 18.23 -19.51
CA GLU A 281 13.06 18.83 -20.47
C GLU A 281 12.20 19.90 -19.80
N THR A 282 11.86 20.95 -20.54
CA THR A 282 11.05 22.07 -20.04
C THR A 282 9.95 22.43 -21.04
N GLY A 283 8.97 23.23 -20.61
CA GLY A 283 7.92 23.75 -21.48
C GLY A 283 7.16 22.67 -22.25
N ALA A 284 7.08 22.82 -23.57
CA ALA A 284 6.33 21.93 -24.45
C ALA A 284 6.88 20.49 -24.47
N ASP A 285 8.19 20.29 -24.33
CA ASP A 285 8.78 18.94 -24.32
C ASP A 285 8.44 18.17 -23.05
N ALA A 286 8.53 18.81 -21.89
CA ALA A 286 8.08 18.22 -20.63
C ALA A 286 6.59 17.86 -20.68
N ARG A 287 5.77 18.76 -21.23
CA ARG A 287 4.33 18.52 -21.43
C ARG A 287 4.08 17.31 -22.33
N ARG A 288 4.75 17.23 -23.47
CA ARG A 288 4.63 16.12 -24.42
C ARG A 288 5.00 14.78 -23.78
N LEU A 289 6.09 14.72 -23.01
CA LEU A 289 6.49 13.52 -22.29
C LEU A 289 5.43 13.09 -21.26
N PHE A 290 4.87 14.05 -20.53
CA PHE A 290 3.83 13.80 -19.55
C PHE A 290 2.56 13.25 -20.18
N ASP A 291 2.07 13.89 -21.25
CA ASP A 291 0.87 13.45 -21.98
C ASP A 291 1.10 12.07 -22.63
N LEU A 292 2.30 11.81 -23.17
CA LEU A 292 2.66 10.49 -23.70
C LEU A 292 2.64 9.41 -22.63
N TYR A 293 3.20 9.69 -21.45
CA TYR A 293 3.19 8.74 -20.35
C TYR A 293 1.76 8.41 -19.90
N LEU A 294 0.93 9.43 -19.68
CA LEU A 294 -0.47 9.22 -19.27
C LEU A 294 -1.27 8.48 -20.33
N SER A 295 -1.18 8.86 -21.60
CA SER A 295 -1.90 8.19 -22.68
C SER A 295 -1.50 6.72 -22.82
N THR A 296 -0.21 6.41 -22.65
CA THR A 296 0.28 5.03 -22.63
C THR A 296 -0.30 4.25 -21.43
N ALA A 297 -0.35 4.87 -20.25
CA ALA A 297 -0.97 4.28 -19.07
C ALA A 297 -2.47 4.02 -19.31
N GLN A 298 -3.22 4.98 -19.86
CA GLN A 298 -4.65 4.83 -20.13
C GLN A 298 -4.93 3.70 -21.13
N ALA A 299 -4.15 3.63 -22.23
CA ALA A 299 -4.25 2.57 -23.21
C ALA A 299 -3.98 1.19 -22.59
N PHE A 300 -2.96 1.09 -21.73
CA PHE A 300 -2.67 -0.13 -20.99
C PHE A 300 -3.82 -0.51 -20.04
N LEU A 301 -4.35 0.43 -19.26
CA LEU A 301 -5.46 0.18 -18.34
C LEU A 301 -6.74 -0.26 -19.06
N GLY A 302 -7.04 0.32 -20.23
CA GLY A 302 -8.20 -0.06 -21.04
C GLY A 302 -8.08 -1.45 -21.68
N GLY A 303 -6.85 -1.90 -21.97
CA GLY A 303 -6.57 -3.18 -22.63
C GLY A 303 -6.37 -4.37 -21.70
N ASN A 304 -6.17 -4.15 -20.39
CA ASN A 304 -5.79 -5.20 -19.45
C ASN A 304 -6.85 -5.44 -18.36
N ARG A 305 -6.81 -6.63 -17.75
CA ARG A 305 -7.67 -7.04 -16.63
C ARG A 305 -6.90 -6.97 -15.31
N LEU A 306 -7.63 -6.85 -14.20
CA LEU A 306 -7.07 -7.03 -12.87
C LEU A 306 -6.60 -8.48 -12.70
N LYS A 307 -5.37 -8.67 -12.22
CA LYS A 307 -4.80 -10.00 -11.93
C LYS A 307 -4.79 -10.30 -10.44
N GLU A 308 -4.41 -9.31 -9.65
CA GLU A 308 -4.27 -9.45 -8.20
C GLU A 308 -4.95 -8.29 -7.49
N SER A 309 -5.48 -8.59 -6.29
CA SER A 309 -6.05 -7.60 -5.39
C SER A 309 -5.53 -7.85 -3.98
N ARG A 310 -5.24 -6.78 -3.25
CA ARG A 310 -4.77 -6.85 -1.88
C ARG A 310 -5.48 -5.81 -1.02
N LEU A 311 -6.09 -6.27 0.06
CA LEU A 311 -6.59 -5.43 1.15
C LEU A 311 -5.42 -5.10 2.10
N GLY A 312 -5.25 -3.81 2.38
CA GLY A 312 -4.27 -3.30 3.33
C GLY A 312 -4.55 -3.74 4.76
N GLN A 313 -3.53 -3.66 5.61
CA GLN A 313 -3.62 -4.03 7.03
C GLN A 313 -4.63 -3.16 7.80
N ASP A 314 -4.86 -1.94 7.33
CA ASP A 314 -5.89 -1.02 7.80
C ASP A 314 -7.33 -1.49 7.48
N GLY A 315 -7.50 -2.52 6.65
CA GLY A 315 -8.80 -3.04 6.26
C GLY A 315 -9.63 -2.07 5.41
N ALA A 316 -9.03 -0.98 4.94
CA ALA A 316 -9.72 0.09 4.22
C ALA A 316 -9.09 0.36 2.86
N SER A 317 -7.77 0.34 2.76
CA SER A 317 -7.05 0.56 1.50
C SER A 317 -6.98 -0.71 0.65
N LEU A 318 -7.09 -0.57 -0.67
CA LEU A 318 -6.93 -1.68 -1.61
C LEU A 318 -5.88 -1.35 -2.65
N THR A 319 -5.11 -2.35 -3.04
CA THR A 319 -4.19 -2.29 -4.18
C THR A 319 -4.58 -3.34 -5.21
N PHE A 320 -4.58 -2.97 -6.48
CA PHE A 320 -4.86 -3.88 -7.59
C PHE A 320 -3.73 -3.86 -8.59
N THR A 321 -3.34 -5.03 -9.11
CA THR A 321 -2.27 -5.15 -10.09
C THR A 321 -2.85 -5.57 -11.44
N LEU A 322 -2.48 -4.84 -12.49
CA LEU A 322 -2.66 -5.20 -13.89
C LEU A 322 -1.28 -5.43 -14.49
N GLN A 323 -1.12 -6.49 -15.27
CA GLN A 323 0.19 -6.83 -15.81
C GLN A 323 0.05 -7.63 -17.11
N ASN A 324 0.88 -7.30 -18.09
CA ASN A 324 1.17 -8.13 -19.26
C ASN A 324 2.66 -8.54 -19.26
N ASP A 325 3.18 -9.01 -20.39
CA ASP A 325 4.55 -9.53 -20.46
C ASP A 325 5.63 -8.45 -20.29
N THR A 326 5.33 -7.19 -20.56
CA THR A 326 6.33 -6.10 -20.62
C THR A 326 6.03 -4.91 -19.72
N GLN A 327 4.81 -4.81 -19.20
CA GLN A 327 4.32 -3.66 -18.43
C GLN A 327 3.46 -4.09 -17.26
N GLN A 328 3.47 -3.26 -16.21
CA GLN A 328 2.62 -3.40 -15.05
C GLN A 328 2.04 -2.04 -14.65
N ALA A 329 0.76 -2.05 -14.26
CA ALA A 329 0.13 -0.96 -13.55
C ALA A 329 -0.33 -1.42 -12.18
N VAL A 330 -0.16 -0.56 -11.18
CA VAL A 330 -0.69 -0.74 -9.84
C VAL A 330 -1.71 0.36 -9.61
N LEU A 331 -2.94 -0.03 -9.28
CA LEU A 331 -4.02 0.86 -8.87
C LEU A 331 -4.13 0.86 -7.35
N HIS A 332 -4.60 1.98 -6.81
CA HIS A 332 -4.85 2.14 -5.38
C HIS A 332 -6.25 2.72 -5.17
N VAL A 333 -7.00 2.09 -4.27
CA VAL A 333 -8.23 2.65 -3.71
C VAL A 333 -7.94 3.06 -2.28
N SER A 334 -8.07 4.36 -1.99
CA SER A 334 -7.87 4.89 -0.64
C SER A 334 -8.97 4.44 0.33
N ALA A 335 -8.77 4.69 1.62
CA ALA A 335 -9.82 4.54 2.63
C ALA A 335 -11.07 5.36 2.25
N ASP A 336 -10.85 6.57 1.72
CA ASP A 336 -11.89 7.45 1.17
C ASP A 336 -12.42 7.01 -0.20
N ARG A 337 -12.17 5.79 -0.66
CA ARG A 337 -12.73 5.21 -1.89
C ARG A 337 -12.35 5.92 -3.20
N LEU A 338 -11.26 6.67 -3.20
CA LEU A 338 -10.72 7.26 -4.41
C LEU A 338 -9.89 6.22 -5.18
N LEU A 339 -10.30 5.87 -6.40
CA LEU A 339 -9.52 5.00 -7.28
C LEU A 339 -8.50 5.83 -8.06
N SER A 340 -7.22 5.48 -7.92
CA SER A 340 -6.10 6.21 -8.53
C SER A 340 -5.06 5.26 -9.12
N LEU A 341 -4.30 5.76 -10.09
CA LEU A 341 -3.08 5.12 -10.57
C LEU A 341 -1.98 5.33 -9.53
N ARG A 342 -1.36 4.23 -9.07
CA ARG A 342 -0.24 4.28 -8.11
C ARG A 342 1.11 4.21 -8.79
N LYS A 343 1.24 3.33 -9.78
CA LYS A 343 2.46 3.08 -10.56
C LYS A 343 2.09 2.58 -11.95
N PHE A 344 2.82 3.00 -12.97
CA PHE A 344 2.78 2.38 -14.29
C PHE A 344 4.14 2.44 -14.96
N GLY A 345 4.62 1.33 -15.48
CA GLY A 345 5.89 1.27 -16.18
C GLY A 345 6.23 -0.12 -16.69
N SER A 346 7.50 -0.30 -17.05
CA SER A 346 8.01 -1.59 -17.51
C SER A 346 7.99 -2.64 -16.40
N TRP A 347 7.74 -3.88 -16.80
CA TRP A 347 7.78 -5.05 -15.94
C TRP A 347 8.70 -6.08 -16.55
N ALA A 348 9.56 -6.64 -15.71
CA ALA A 348 10.32 -7.84 -16.01
C ALA A 348 9.99 -8.87 -14.93
N ALA A 349 9.73 -10.12 -15.34
CA ALA A 349 9.53 -11.19 -14.37
C ALA A 349 10.78 -11.29 -13.46
N PRO A 350 10.63 -11.55 -12.15
CA PRO A 350 11.74 -11.68 -11.22
C PRO A 350 12.83 -12.67 -11.68
N ASP A 351 12.46 -13.70 -12.45
CA ASP A 351 13.38 -14.71 -12.98
C ASP A 351 14.19 -14.24 -14.20
N ALA A 352 13.78 -13.17 -14.89
CA ALA A 352 14.51 -12.65 -16.05
C ALA A 352 15.72 -11.76 -15.66
N ALA A 353 15.78 -11.31 -14.41
CA ALA A 353 16.89 -10.50 -13.89
C ALA A 353 18.04 -11.34 -13.28
N SER A 354 17.83 -12.65 -13.10
CA SER A 354 18.87 -13.57 -12.66
C SER A 354 19.51 -14.25 -13.87
N GLY A 355 20.50 -13.59 -14.47
CA GLY A 355 21.41 -14.23 -15.42
C GLY A 355 22.26 -15.30 -14.72
N LEU A 356 21.67 -16.46 -14.47
CA LEU A 356 22.40 -17.69 -14.13
C LEU A 356 22.65 -18.45 -15.44
N PRO A 357 23.89 -18.91 -15.71
CA PRO A 357 24.21 -19.61 -16.93
C PRO A 357 23.40 -20.91 -17.01
N SER A 358 22.73 -21.10 -18.15
CA SER A 358 22.06 -22.34 -18.53
C SER A 358 23.02 -23.51 -18.34
N SER A 359 22.66 -24.45 -17.46
CA SER A 359 23.42 -25.69 -17.32
C SER A 359 23.29 -26.51 -18.62
N PRO A 360 24.36 -27.21 -19.04
CA PRO A 360 24.45 -27.81 -20.36
C PRO A 360 23.45 -28.95 -20.54
N SER A 361 22.83 -28.98 -21.71
CA SER A 361 22.03 -30.07 -22.23
C SER A 361 22.81 -31.38 -22.19
N THR A 362 22.33 -32.35 -21.41
CA THR A 362 22.80 -33.74 -21.45
C THR A 362 22.41 -34.37 -22.78
N SER A 363 23.38 -34.44 -23.69
CA SER A 363 23.35 -35.35 -24.83
C SER A 363 23.54 -36.79 -24.32
N THR A 364 22.55 -37.63 -24.54
CA THR A 364 22.66 -39.09 -24.42
C THR A 364 23.54 -39.60 -25.59
N PRO A 365 24.61 -40.36 -25.36
CA PRO A 365 25.23 -41.18 -26.39
C PRO A 365 24.57 -42.57 -26.46
N GLU A 366 24.54 -43.12 -27.68
CA GLU A 366 24.24 -44.52 -28.01
C GLU A 366 25.14 -45.53 -27.30
#